data_AF-C0HJZ2-F1
#
_entry.id   AF-C0HJZ2-F1
#
_cell.length_a   1.000
_cell.length_b   1.000
_cell.length_c   1.000
_cell.angle_alpha   90.00
_cell.angle_beta   90.00
_cell.angle_gamma   90.00
#
_symmetry.space_group_name_H-M   'P 1'
#
loop_
_entity.id
_entity.type
_entity.pdbx_description
1 polymer ?
#
loop_
_entity_poly.entity_id
_entity_poly.type
_entity_poly.pdbx_seq_one_letter_code
_entity_poly.pdbx_strand_id
1 'polypeptide(L)'
;PLSAADKTIIKHLTGSVRTNAEAWGAESLARLFATSPSTKTYFSKFNDFTANGKRLHGGKVLNAVADVTDHLDNLAVLHGTTLLVDPHNFPLLSQSLLVTLAAHLLALDKFLDEVAKALSSHYR
;
A
#
# COMPACT_ATOMS: atom_id res chain seq x y z
N PRO A 1 -4.29 -15.44 -15.51
CA PRO A 1 -4.30 -16.12 -14.19
C PRO A 1 -2.91 -16.03 -13.56
N LEU A 2 -2.79 -15.98 -12.22
CA LEU A 2 -1.49 -15.94 -11.54
C LEU A 2 -0.76 -17.29 -11.64
N SER A 3 0.54 -17.26 -11.95
CA SER A 3 1.39 -18.46 -11.94
C SER A 3 1.61 -18.98 -10.51
N ALA A 4 2.11 -20.21 -10.38
CA ALA A 4 2.48 -20.76 -9.07
C ALA A 4 3.61 -19.95 -8.39
N ALA A 5 4.53 -19.39 -9.19
CA ALA A 5 5.59 -18.50 -8.71
C ALA A 5 4.99 -17.19 -8.17
N ASP A 6 4.05 -16.57 -8.90
CA ASP A 6 3.38 -15.34 -8.46
C ASP A 6 2.67 -15.54 -7.12
N LYS A 7 1.92 -16.65 -6.98
CA LYS A 7 1.21 -16.98 -5.73
C LYS A 7 2.16 -17.14 -4.55
N THR A 8 3.31 -17.77 -4.77
CA THR A 8 4.35 -17.93 -3.73
C THR A 8 4.92 -16.57 -3.31
N ILE A 9 5.27 -15.71 -4.28
CA ILE A 9 5.79 -14.36 -4.00
C ILE A 9 4.75 -13.53 -3.26
N ILE A 10 3.49 -13.53 -3.71
CA ILE A 10 2.39 -12.81 -3.07
C ILE A 10 2.23 -13.28 -1.62
N LYS A 11 2.25 -14.59 -1.35
CA LYS A 11 2.14 -15.14 0.01
C LYS A 11 3.27 -14.65 0.94
N HIS A 12 4.49 -14.52 0.44
CA HIS A 12 5.60 -13.98 1.24
C HIS A 12 5.45 -12.48 1.48
N LEU A 13 5.11 -11.71 0.44
CA LEU A 13 4.92 -10.26 0.56
C LEU A 13 3.76 -9.90 1.50
N THR A 14 2.64 -10.64 1.46
CA THR A 14 1.51 -10.39 2.36
C THR A 14 1.87 -10.58 3.83
N GLY A 15 2.82 -11.47 4.15
CA GLY A 15 3.37 -11.60 5.51
C GLY A 15 4.02 -10.30 6.01
N SER A 16 4.98 -9.75 5.25
CA SER A 16 5.65 -8.49 5.58
C SER A 16 4.71 -7.29 5.62
N VAL A 17 3.72 -7.29 4.72
CA VAL A 17 2.69 -6.26 4.62
C VAL A 17 1.82 -6.22 5.88
N ARG A 18 1.41 -7.36 6.43
CA ARG A 18 0.60 -7.43 7.67
C ARG A 18 1.30 -6.79 8.85
N THR A 19 2.60 -7.06 9.03
CA THR A 19 3.39 -6.51 10.14
C THR A 19 3.43 -4.97 10.12
N ASN A 20 3.30 -4.37 8.94
CA ASN A 20 3.40 -2.92 8.75
C ASN A 20 2.10 -2.28 8.25
N ALA A 21 0.97 -3.00 8.37
CA ALA A 21 -0.27 -2.66 7.65
C ALA A 21 -0.75 -1.23 7.93
N GLU A 22 -0.73 -0.79 9.19
CA GLU A 22 -1.14 0.58 9.53
C GLU A 22 -0.24 1.65 8.92
N ALA A 23 1.08 1.47 9.01
CA ALA A 23 2.06 2.45 8.56
C ALA A 23 2.07 2.55 7.03
N TRP A 24 2.23 1.42 6.35
CA TRP A 24 2.29 1.36 4.89
C TRP A 24 0.93 1.66 4.26
N GLY A 25 -0.16 1.23 4.89
CA GLY A 25 -1.51 1.56 4.42
C GLY A 25 -1.81 3.05 4.54
N ALA A 26 -1.39 3.69 5.64
CA ALA A 26 -1.56 5.14 5.80
C ALA A 26 -0.71 5.93 4.81
N GLU A 27 0.53 5.52 4.58
CA GLU A 27 1.39 6.12 3.56
C GLU A 27 0.78 5.99 2.16
N SER A 28 0.23 4.82 1.84
CA SER A 28 -0.43 4.56 0.55
C SER A 28 -1.65 5.47 0.36
N LEU A 29 -2.48 5.65 1.40
CA LEU A 29 -3.62 6.57 1.35
C LEU A 29 -3.16 8.03 1.24
N ALA A 30 -2.14 8.44 1.99
CA ALA A 30 -1.59 9.79 1.89
C ALA A 30 -1.08 10.09 0.48
N ARG A 31 -0.39 9.13 -0.15
CA ARG A 31 0.05 9.21 -1.55
C ARG A 31 -1.15 9.33 -2.49
N LEU A 32 -2.16 8.49 -2.36
CA LEU A 32 -3.40 8.55 -3.15
C LEU A 32 -4.05 9.94 -3.08
N PHE A 33 -4.18 10.49 -1.87
CA PHE A 33 -4.80 11.80 -1.68
C PHE A 33 -3.96 12.96 -2.22
N ALA A 34 -2.64 12.81 -2.25
CA ALA A 34 -1.72 13.79 -2.81
C ALA A 34 -1.72 13.75 -4.35
N THR A 35 -1.68 12.55 -4.95
CA THR A 35 -1.59 12.37 -6.41
C THR A 35 -2.94 12.41 -7.11
N SER A 36 -4.02 12.09 -6.40
CA SER A 36 -5.37 12.01 -6.94
C SER A 36 -6.38 12.66 -5.98
N PRO A 37 -6.37 14.00 -5.83
CA PRO A 37 -7.18 14.70 -4.83
C PRO A 37 -8.69 14.47 -4.94
N SER A 38 -9.20 14.13 -6.13
CA SER A 38 -10.61 13.78 -6.36
C SER A 38 -11.09 12.61 -5.49
N THR A 39 -10.19 11.71 -5.10
CA THR A 39 -10.50 10.55 -4.25
C THR A 39 -10.88 10.94 -2.82
N LYS A 40 -10.54 12.16 -2.37
CA LYS A 40 -10.86 12.64 -1.01
C LYS A 40 -12.36 12.72 -0.74
N THR A 41 -13.18 12.83 -1.78
CA THR A 41 -14.65 12.94 -1.68
C THR A 41 -15.28 11.69 -1.02
N TYR A 42 -14.69 10.52 -1.21
CA TYR A 42 -15.12 9.26 -0.56
C TYR A 42 -14.80 9.20 0.93
N PHE A 43 -14.01 10.15 1.44
CA PHE A 43 -13.51 10.19 2.80
C PHE A 43 -13.94 11.46 3.53
N SER A 44 -15.21 11.86 3.39
CA SER A 44 -15.75 13.10 3.97
C SER A 44 -15.61 13.23 5.49
N LYS A 45 -15.43 12.12 6.21
CA LYS A 45 -15.21 12.08 7.67
C LYS A 45 -13.75 12.30 8.08
N PHE A 46 -12.83 12.46 7.12
CA PHE A 46 -11.42 12.67 7.38
C PHE A 46 -11.09 14.17 7.47
N ASN A 47 -10.50 14.57 8.60
CA ASN A 47 -10.09 15.97 8.83
C ASN A 47 -8.61 16.25 8.51
N ASP A 48 -7.78 15.20 8.41
CA ASP A 48 -6.36 15.27 8.09
C ASP A 48 -6.05 14.20 7.05
N PHE A 49 -5.59 14.54 5.86
CA PHE A 49 -5.31 13.60 4.75
C PHE A 49 -3.83 13.15 4.68
N THR A 50 -3.02 13.48 5.68
CA THR A 50 -1.65 12.97 5.81
C THR A 50 -1.64 11.55 6.39
N ALA A 51 -0.48 10.90 6.41
CA ALA A 51 -0.37 9.54 6.95
C ALA A 51 -0.76 9.44 8.44
N ASN A 52 -0.57 10.51 9.22
CA ASN A 52 -0.88 10.51 10.65
C ASN A 52 -2.39 10.32 10.90
N GLY A 53 -3.25 11.04 10.18
CA GLY A 53 -4.69 10.95 10.31
C GLY A 53 -5.33 9.66 9.76
N LYS A 54 -4.55 8.69 9.26
CA LYS A 54 -5.04 7.59 8.41
C LYS A 54 -4.60 6.19 8.82
N ARG A 55 -3.81 6.06 9.88
CA ARG A 55 -3.24 4.79 10.35
C ARG A 55 -4.25 3.64 10.43
N LEU A 56 -5.36 3.83 11.14
CA LEU A 56 -6.36 2.78 11.33
C LEU A 56 -7.05 2.38 10.02
N HIS A 57 -7.42 3.34 9.17
CA HIS A 57 -8.09 3.02 7.91
C HIS A 57 -7.12 2.43 6.88
N GLY A 58 -5.90 2.96 6.81
CA GLY A 58 -4.82 2.42 6.00
C GLY A 58 -4.53 0.96 6.35
N GLY A 59 -4.45 0.65 7.65
CA GLY A 59 -4.31 -0.72 8.13
C GLY A 59 -5.44 -1.64 7.69
N LYS A 60 -6.70 -1.17 7.74
CA LYS A 60 -7.86 -1.92 7.24
C LYS A 60 -7.75 -2.21 5.74
N VAL A 61 -7.40 -1.21 4.93
CA VAL A 61 -7.22 -1.38 3.48
C VAL A 61 -6.13 -2.39 3.18
N LEU A 62 -4.97 -2.25 3.81
CA LEU A 62 -3.81 -3.06 3.49
C LEU A 62 -3.96 -4.52 3.99
N ASN A 63 -4.59 -4.72 5.14
CA ASN A 63 -4.97 -6.06 5.60
C ASN A 63 -6.02 -6.70 4.68
N ALA A 64 -7.04 -5.95 4.25
CA ALA A 64 -8.04 -6.46 3.30
C ALA A 64 -7.42 -6.88 1.95
N VAL A 65 -6.36 -6.19 1.49
CA VAL A 65 -5.59 -6.61 0.31
C VAL A 65 -4.81 -7.90 0.60
N ALA A 66 -4.23 -8.04 1.79
CA ALA A 66 -3.50 -9.25 2.19
C ALA A 66 -4.41 -10.48 2.39
N ASP A 67 -5.68 -10.26 2.75
CA ASP A 67 -6.74 -11.25 3.00
C ASP A 67 -7.83 -11.27 1.90
N VAL A 68 -7.51 -10.81 0.68
CA VAL A 68 -8.56 -10.49 -0.31
C VAL A 68 -9.47 -11.67 -0.63
N THR A 69 -8.97 -12.91 -0.61
CA THR A 69 -9.78 -14.12 -0.86
C THR A 69 -10.92 -14.30 0.13
N ASP A 70 -10.77 -13.80 1.35
CA ASP A 70 -11.72 -13.99 2.43
C ASP A 70 -12.78 -12.87 2.47
N HIS A 71 -12.58 -11.82 1.67
CA HIS A 71 -13.33 -10.58 1.75
C HIS A 71 -13.83 -10.03 0.42
N LEU A 72 -13.37 -10.56 -0.73
CA LEU A 72 -13.57 -9.94 -2.04
C LEU A 72 -15.05 -9.66 -2.37
N ASP A 73 -15.94 -10.64 -2.19
CA ASP A 73 -17.36 -10.48 -2.52
C ASP A 73 -18.03 -9.41 -1.66
N ASN A 74 -17.75 -9.42 -0.35
CA ASN A 74 -18.28 -8.42 0.58
C ASN A 74 -17.74 -7.03 0.27
N LEU A 75 -16.45 -6.91 -0.10
CA LEU A 75 -15.84 -5.66 -0.50
C LEU A 75 -16.41 -5.14 -1.82
N ALA A 76 -16.63 -6.02 -2.80
CA ALA A 76 -17.22 -5.66 -4.09
C ALA A 76 -18.63 -5.12 -3.91
N VAL A 77 -19.47 -5.79 -3.11
CA VAL A 77 -20.82 -5.31 -2.78
C VAL A 77 -20.76 -3.97 -2.04
N LEU A 78 -19.93 -3.85 -0.99
CA LEU A 78 -19.81 -2.63 -0.21
C LEU A 78 -19.39 -1.43 -1.08
N HIS A 79 -18.35 -1.60 -1.90
CA HIS A 79 -17.80 -0.50 -2.70
C HIS A 79 -18.69 -0.16 -3.90
N GLY A 80 -19.30 -1.16 -4.54
CA GLY A 80 -20.14 -0.96 -5.71
C GLY A 80 -21.56 -0.49 -5.42
N THR A 81 -22.15 -0.89 -4.28
CA THR A 81 -23.58 -0.63 -3.99
C THR A 81 -23.81 0.37 -2.87
N THR A 82 -22.95 0.40 -1.85
CA THR A 82 -23.15 1.25 -0.66
C THR A 82 -22.30 2.51 -0.73
N LEU A 83 -21.00 2.36 -0.99
CA LEU A 83 -20.07 3.49 -1.04
C LEU A 83 -20.05 4.17 -2.42
N LEU A 84 -20.58 3.50 -3.46
CA LEU A 84 -20.65 3.98 -4.84
C LEU A 84 -19.30 4.52 -5.33
N VAL A 85 -18.22 3.78 -5.04
CA VAL A 85 -16.87 4.16 -5.44
C VAL A 85 -16.75 3.99 -6.95
N ASP A 86 -16.37 5.07 -7.65
CA ASP A 86 -16.13 5.02 -9.08
C ASP A 86 -14.98 4.03 -9.35
N PRO A 87 -15.19 3.00 -10.19
CA PRO A 87 -14.17 1.99 -10.51
C PRO A 87 -12.84 2.56 -11.00
N HIS A 88 -12.83 3.76 -11.59
CA HIS A 88 -11.62 4.47 -12.01
C HIS A 88 -10.64 4.72 -10.86
N ASN A 89 -11.11 4.77 -9.60
CA ASN A 89 -10.26 5.03 -8.45
C ASN A 89 -9.48 3.80 -7.97
N PHE A 90 -9.91 2.57 -8.26
CA PHE A 90 -9.22 1.37 -7.78
C PHE A 90 -7.79 1.24 -8.34
N PRO A 91 -7.51 1.48 -9.63
CA PRO A 91 -6.14 1.53 -10.15
C PRO A 91 -5.26 2.59 -9.47
N LEU A 92 -5.82 3.73 -9.06
CA LEU A 92 -5.08 4.80 -8.38
C LEU A 92 -4.60 4.35 -6.99
N LEU A 93 -5.47 3.63 -6.25
CA LEU A 93 -5.10 3.01 -4.98
C LEU A 93 -4.02 1.93 -5.19
N SER A 94 -4.19 1.06 -6.19
CA SER A 94 -3.19 0.04 -6.55
C SER A 94 -1.83 0.65 -6.84
N GLN A 95 -1.78 1.74 -7.62
CA GLN A 95 -0.53 2.46 -7.89
C GLN A 95 0.09 3.03 -6.60
N SER A 96 -0.73 3.63 -5.74
CA SER A 96 -0.24 4.21 -4.48
C SER A 96 0.32 3.16 -3.51
N LEU A 97 -0.29 1.97 -3.48
CA LEU A 97 0.22 0.80 -2.75
C LEU A 97 1.56 0.32 -3.31
N LEU A 98 1.66 0.13 -4.63
CA LEU A 98 2.90 -0.30 -5.28
C LEU A 98 4.04 0.70 -5.07
N VAL A 99 3.77 2.01 -5.21
CA VAL A 99 4.76 3.08 -4.96
C VAL A 99 5.22 3.07 -3.52
N THR A 100 4.32 2.85 -2.56
CA THR A 100 4.69 2.72 -1.14
C THR A 100 5.64 1.56 -0.94
N LEU A 101 5.27 0.35 -1.37
CA LEU A 101 6.11 -0.83 -1.24
C LEU A 101 7.48 -0.65 -1.93
N ALA A 102 7.49 -0.07 -3.12
CA ALA A 102 8.72 0.24 -3.83
C ALA A 102 9.61 1.24 -3.06
N ALA A 103 9.04 2.26 -2.42
CA ALA A 103 9.80 3.21 -1.61
C ALA A 103 10.51 2.54 -0.43
N HIS A 104 9.87 1.55 0.22
CA HIS A 104 10.49 0.75 1.29
C HIS A 104 11.63 -0.13 0.76
N LEU A 105 11.50 -0.68 -0.46
CA LEU A 105 12.59 -1.42 -1.10
C LEU A 105 13.75 -0.50 -1.54
N LEU A 106 13.46 0.72 -1.99
CA LEU A 106 14.49 1.73 -2.31
C LEU A 106 15.27 2.16 -1.06
N ALA A 107 14.67 2.13 0.13
CA ALA A 107 15.41 2.35 1.37
C ALA A 107 16.46 1.26 1.63
N LEU A 108 16.15 0.00 1.26
CA LEU A 108 17.11 -1.10 1.32
C LEU A 108 18.23 -0.94 0.28
N ASP A 109 17.90 -0.49 -0.93
CA ASP A 109 18.90 -0.19 -1.98
C ASP A 109 19.93 0.85 -1.49
N LYS A 110 19.45 1.95 -0.90
CA LYS A 110 20.32 2.96 -0.27
C LYS A 110 21.18 2.38 0.86
N PHE A 111 20.64 1.47 1.66
CA PHE A 111 21.42 0.79 2.70
C PHE A 111 22.55 -0.06 2.09
N LEU A 112 22.27 -0.79 1.01
CA LEU A 112 23.29 -1.59 0.32
C LEU A 112 24.39 -0.71 -0.31
N ASP A 113 24.06 0.47 -0.81
CA ASP A 113 25.03 1.47 -1.28
C ASP A 113 25.95 1.95 -0.14
N GLU A 114 25.39 2.26 1.04
CA GLU A 114 26.20 2.62 2.22
C GLU A 114 27.10 1.47 2.70
N VAL A 115 26.62 0.22 2.64
CA VAL A 115 27.44 -0.97 2.92
C VAL A 115 28.59 -1.08 1.90
N ALA A 116 28.31 -0.89 0.62
CA ALA A 116 29.33 -0.95 -0.44
C ALA A 116 30.41 0.13 -0.26
N LYS A 117 30.02 1.36 0.10
CA LYS A 117 30.95 2.46 0.42
C LYS A 117 31.82 2.12 1.63
N ALA A 118 31.22 1.62 2.71
CA ALA A 118 31.95 1.23 3.92
C ALA A 118 32.99 0.14 3.64
N LEU A 119 32.62 -0.90 2.89
CA LEU A 119 33.52 -1.98 2.48
C LEU A 119 34.65 -1.49 1.56
N SER A 120 34.39 -0.47 0.75
CA SER A 120 35.38 0.11 -0.19
C SER A 120 36.25 1.19 0.45
N SER A 121 35.97 1.63 1.69
CA SER A 121 36.57 2.82 2.31
C SER A 121 38.08 2.75 2.55
N HIS A 122 38.66 1.55 2.58
CA HIS A 122 40.11 1.32 2.71
C HIS A 122 40.79 0.87 1.41
N TYR A 123 40.03 0.77 0.32
CA TYR A 123 40.57 0.43 -0.99
C TYR A 123 40.94 1.72 -1.74
N ARG A 124 42.25 1.96 -1.83
CA ARG A 124 42.90 3.20 -2.33
C ARG A 124 42.71 4.41 -1.40
#